data_AF-X0VNK3-F1
#
_entry.id   AF-X0VNK3-F1
#
_cell.length_a   1.000
_cell.length_b   1.000
_cell.length_c   1.000
_cell.angle_alpha   90.00
_cell.angle_beta   90.00
_cell.angle_gamma   90.00
#
_symmetry.space_group_name_H-M   'P 1'
#
loop_
_entity.id
_entity.type
_entity.pdbx_description
1 polymer ?
#
loop_
_entity_poly.entity_id
_entity_poly.type
_entity_poly.pdbx_seq_one_letter_code
_entity_poly.pdbx_strand_id
1 'polypeptide(L)'
;MNFAIPRGNTSEMVLHIWKIIDLPSIQQDDLLHKISFELFLFSPKEAKEFINIAIHKGSLILIGDDRIKLSETLALELCKWHEKRKTHISKKLKEINDFNEISERPN
;
A
#
# COMPACT_ATOMS: atom_id res chain seq x y z
N MET A 1 -10.61 2.22 11.66
CA MET A 1 -9.40 1.81 10.92
C MET A 1 -8.24 1.99 11.85
N ASN A 2 -7.51 0.93 12.20
CA ASN A 2 -6.32 1.06 13.01
C ASN A 2 -5.19 1.51 12.06
N PHE A 3 -4.78 2.78 12.15
CA PHE A 3 -3.67 3.33 11.36
C PHE A 3 -2.30 2.91 11.90
N ALA A 4 -2.28 1.92 12.79
CA ALA A 4 -1.05 1.37 13.33
C ALA A 4 -0.21 0.78 12.18
N ILE A 5 1.00 1.29 12.05
CA ILE A 5 2.03 0.68 11.20
C ILE A 5 2.24 -0.75 11.72
N PRO A 6 2.09 -1.80 10.89
CA PRO A 6 2.13 -3.19 11.33
C PRO A 6 3.57 -3.64 11.61
N ARG A 7 4.18 -3.05 12.64
CA ARG A 7 5.52 -3.40 13.10
C ARG A 7 5.50 -4.84 13.63
N GLY A 8 6.29 -5.72 13.02
CA GLY A 8 6.44 -7.12 13.45
C GLY A 8 6.01 -8.17 12.42
N ASN A 9 5.23 -7.80 11.40
CA ASN A 9 4.89 -8.70 10.29
C ASN A 9 5.42 -8.14 8.96
N THR A 10 6.44 -8.80 8.40
CA THR A 10 7.10 -8.39 7.15
C THR A 10 6.11 -8.27 6.00
N SER A 11 5.22 -9.24 5.80
CA SER A 11 4.27 -9.26 4.70
C SER A 11 3.22 -8.15 4.83
N GLU A 12 2.70 -7.92 6.04
CA GLU A 12 1.77 -6.82 6.28
C GLU A 12 2.42 -5.45 6.09
N MET A 13 3.68 -5.30 6.51
CA MET A 13 4.45 -4.07 6.33
C MET A 13 4.74 -3.80 4.85
N VAL A 14 5.11 -4.84 4.08
CA VAL A 14 5.26 -4.75 2.61
C VAL A 14 3.94 -4.30 1.97
N LEU A 15 2.82 -4.93 2.34
CA LEU A 15 1.50 -4.57 1.82
C LEU A 15 1.09 -3.14 2.22
N HIS A 16 1.45 -2.70 3.42
CA HIS A 16 1.21 -1.33 3.88
C HIS A 16 1.97 -0.30 3.03
N ILE A 17 3.26 -0.55 2.77
CA ILE A 17 4.10 0.29 1.90
C ILE A 17 3.53 0.32 0.48
N TRP A 18 3.13 -0.83 -0.07
CA TRP A 18 2.62 -0.89 -1.44
C TRP A 18 1.27 -0.19 -1.65
N LYS A 19 0.42 -0.13 -0.62
CA LYS A 19 -0.81 0.69 -0.65
C LYS A 19 -0.54 2.19 -0.81
N ILE A 20 0.69 2.64 -0.55
CA ILE A 20 1.13 4.04 -0.67
C ILE A 20 1.84 4.26 -2.01
N ILE A 21 2.72 3.32 -2.42
CA ILE A 21 3.52 3.46 -3.64
C ILE A 21 2.67 3.32 -4.91
N ASP A 22 1.66 2.43 -4.91
CA ASP A 22 0.73 2.21 -6.03
C ASP A 22 1.42 1.95 -7.40
N LEU A 23 2.56 1.23 -7.38
CA LEU A 23 3.30 0.83 -8.58
C LEU A 23 3.37 -0.71 -8.70
N PRO A 24 3.33 -1.26 -9.93
CA PRO A 24 3.42 -2.71 -10.15
C PRO A 24 4.82 -3.26 -9.83
N SER A 25 5.85 -2.43 -9.99
CA SER A 25 7.23 -2.71 -9.60
C SER A 25 7.99 -1.40 -9.40
N ILE A 26 9.11 -1.45 -8.69
CA ILE A 26 9.94 -0.30 -8.35
C ILE A 26 11.41 -0.71 -8.33
N GLN A 27 12.33 0.20 -8.64
CA GLN A 27 13.75 -0.04 -8.45
C GLN A 27 14.07 -0.25 -6.96
N GLN A 28 15.00 -1.14 -6.64
CA GLN A 28 15.35 -1.44 -5.25
C GLN A 28 15.83 -0.19 -4.50
N ASP A 29 16.65 0.64 -5.14
CA ASP A 29 17.15 1.88 -4.55
C ASP A 29 16.05 2.93 -4.37
N ASP A 30 15.10 3.02 -5.31
CA ASP A 30 13.93 3.88 -5.17
C ASP A 30 13.04 3.43 -4.01
N LEU A 31 12.86 2.11 -3.84
CA LEU A 31 12.11 1.56 -2.70
C LEU A 31 12.77 1.90 -1.37
N LEU A 32 14.10 1.75 -1.29
CA LEU A 32 14.88 2.16 -0.12
C LEU A 32 14.69 3.65 0.15
N HIS A 33 14.84 4.49 -0.87
CA HIS A 33 14.66 5.94 -0.75
C HIS A 33 13.26 6.28 -0.23
N LYS A 34 12.22 5.70 -0.81
CA LYS A 34 10.83 5.90 -0.39
C LYS A 34 10.61 5.53 1.06
N ILE A 35 11.05 4.35 1.46
CA ILE A 35 10.87 3.85 2.82
C ILE A 35 11.56 4.76 3.84
N SER A 36 12.77 5.25 3.52
CA SER A 36 13.59 6.00 4.46
C SER A 36 13.33 7.50 4.50
N PHE A 37 13.17 8.12 3.34
CA PHE A 37 13.17 9.58 3.22
C PHE A 37 11.81 10.17 2.85
N GLU A 38 10.91 9.41 2.23
CA GLU A 38 9.55 9.88 1.94
C GLU A 38 8.56 9.45 3.01
N LEU A 39 8.63 8.19 3.43
CA LEU A 39 7.67 7.60 4.39
C LEU A 39 8.19 7.62 5.83
N PHE A 40 9.49 7.88 6.03
CA PHE A 40 10.16 7.91 7.35
C PHE A 40 9.86 6.66 8.20
N LEU A 41 9.74 5.49 7.56
CA LEU A 41 9.36 4.24 8.24
C LEU A 41 10.56 3.57 8.91
N PHE A 42 11.74 3.67 8.27
CA PHE A 42 12.99 3.04 8.69
C PHE A 42 14.17 3.93 8.32
N SER A 43 15.25 3.91 9.10
CA SER A 43 16.53 4.47 8.64
C SER A 43 17.04 3.76 7.39
N PRO A 44 17.97 4.34 6.59
CA PRO A 44 18.48 3.69 5.38
C PRO A 44 19.03 2.28 5.60
N LYS A 45 19.69 2.07 6.74
CA LYS A 45 20.21 0.76 7.13
C LYS A 45 19.08 -0.23 7.40
N GLU A 46 18.11 0.15 8.22
CA GLU A 46 16.95 -0.69 8.56
C GLU A 46 16.07 -0.95 7.33
N ALA A 47 15.91 0.01 6.42
CA ALA A 47 15.16 -0.16 5.19
C ALA A 47 15.81 -1.20 4.28
N LYS A 48 17.15 -1.14 4.13
CA LYS A 48 17.90 -2.15 3.37
C LYS A 48 17.75 -3.54 3.97
N GLU A 49 17.88 -3.65 5.29
CA GLU A 49 17.67 -4.92 6.02
C GLU A 49 16.24 -5.44 5.83
N PHE A 50 15.23 -4.57 5.96
CA PHE A 50 13.83 -4.89 5.74
C PHE A 50 13.56 -5.42 4.32
N ILE A 51 14.05 -4.72 3.29
CA ILE A 51 13.88 -5.14 1.88
C ILE A 51 14.48 -6.53 1.67
N ASN A 52 15.70 -6.76 2.16
CA ASN A 52 16.36 -8.06 2.05
C ASN A 52 15.58 -9.17 2.76
N ILE A 53 15.07 -8.90 3.97
CA ILE A 53 14.22 -9.86 4.71
C ILE A 53 12.93 -10.14 3.95
N ALA A 54 12.31 -9.11 3.37
CA ALA A 54 11.08 -9.26 2.59
C ALA A 54 11.28 -10.07 1.31
N ILE A 55 12.42 -9.91 0.64
CA ILE A 55 12.82 -10.76 -0.50
C ILE A 55 13.04 -12.20 -0.02
N HIS A 56 13.84 -12.40 1.04
CA HIS A 56 14.14 -13.72 1.58
C HIS A 56 12.87 -14.48 2.03
N LYS A 57 11.89 -13.78 2.60
CA LYS A 57 10.59 -14.35 3.01
C LYS A 57 9.60 -14.54 1.85
N GLY A 58 9.95 -14.14 0.63
CA GLY A 58 9.08 -14.25 -0.55
C GLY A 58 7.90 -13.28 -0.55
N SER A 59 7.94 -12.23 0.26
CA SER A 59 6.96 -11.12 0.20
C SER A 59 7.25 -10.19 -0.99
N LEU A 60 8.53 -10.01 -1.29
CA LEU A 60 9.03 -9.26 -2.44
C LEU A 60 9.77 -10.20 -3.40
N ILE A 61 9.64 -9.94 -4.70
CA ILE A 61 10.24 -10.72 -5.77
C ILE A 61 11.13 -9.79 -6.59
N LEU A 62 12.41 -10.17 -6.72
CA LEU A 62 13.32 -9.55 -7.66
C LEU A 62 12.92 -9.92 -9.08
N ILE A 63 12.77 -8.91 -9.92
CA ILE A 63 12.65 -9.02 -11.37
C ILE A 63 13.89 -8.32 -11.94
N GLY A 64 14.36 -8.72 -13.14
CA GLY A 64 15.63 -8.23 -13.70
C GLY A 64 15.82 -6.71 -13.63
N ASP A 65 17.07 -6.28 -13.72
CA ASP A 65 17.50 -4.88 -13.60
C ASP A 65 17.20 -4.26 -12.22
N ASP A 66 17.46 -5.00 -11.13
CA ASP A 66 17.29 -4.58 -9.72
C ASP A 66 15.89 -4.06 -9.35
N ARG A 67 14.88 -4.48 -10.13
CA ARG A 67 13.49 -4.14 -9.89
C ARG A 67 12.87 -5.13 -8.92
N ILE A 68 11.96 -4.64 -8.10
CA ILE A 68 11.24 -5.41 -7.11
C ILE A 68 9.75 -5.25 -7.33
N LYS A 69 9.00 -6.35 -7.19
CA LYS A 69 7.53 -6.36 -7.14
C LYS A 69 7.02 -7.17 -5.96
N LEU A 70 5.73 -7.05 -5.67
CA LEU A 70 5.05 -7.96 -4.74
C LEU A 70 5.04 -9.40 -5.26
N SER A 71 5.04 -10.35 -4.33
CA SER A 71 4.63 -11.72 -4.66
C SER A 71 3.17 -11.78 -5.12
N GLU A 72 2.82 -12.82 -5.87
CA GLU A 72 1.47 -12.98 -6.44
C GLU A 72 0.39 -12.96 -5.37
N THR A 73 0.64 -13.60 -4.22
CA THR A 73 -0.28 -13.60 -3.07
C THR A 73 -0.53 -12.19 -2.56
N LEU A 74 0.53 -11.40 -2.34
CA LEU A 74 0.38 -10.03 -1.84
C LEU A 74 -0.19 -9.07 -2.89
N ALA A 75 0.12 -9.27 -4.17
CA ALA A 75 -0.49 -8.53 -5.26
C ALA A 75 -2.01 -8.76 -5.31
N LEU A 76 -2.46 -10.02 -5.15
CA LEU A 76 -3.88 -10.35 -5.08
C LEU A 76 -4.56 -9.71 -3.86
N GLU A 77 -3.90 -9.70 -2.70
CA GLU A 77 -4.40 -9.02 -1.51
C GLU A 77 -4.51 -7.51 -1.70
N LEU A 78 -3.52 -6.90 -2.36
CA LEU A 78 -3.53 -5.48 -2.69
C LEU A 78 -4.71 -5.15 -3.62
N CYS A 79 -4.92 -5.92 -4.67
CA CYS A 79 -6.07 -5.77 -5.58
C CYS A 79 -7.41 -5.85 -4.82
N LYS A 80 -7.59 -6.86 -3.96
CA LYS A 80 -8.79 -6.99 -3.11
C LYS A 80 -8.99 -5.77 -2.21
N TRP A 81 -7.91 -5.19 -1.70
CA TRP A 81 -7.97 -3.98 -0.90
C TRP A 81 -8.39 -2.75 -1.72
N HIS A 82 -7.85 -2.58 -2.93
CA HIS A 82 -8.25 -1.49 -3.82
C HIS A 82 -9.73 -1.58 -4.21
N GLU A 83 -10.24 -2.77 -4.55
CA GLU A 83 -11.67 -2.96 -4.87
C GLU A 83 -12.59 -2.64 -3.70
N LYS A 84 -12.22 -3.10 -2.49
CA LYS A 84 -12.95 -2.76 -1.26
C LYS A 84 -12.95 -1.25 -1.01
N ARG A 85 -11.81 -0.59 -1.19
CA ARG A 85 -11.66 0.86 -1.00
C ARG A 85 -12.51 1.62 -2.01
N LYS A 86 -12.48 1.24 -3.28
CA LYS A 86 -13.30 1.85 -4.35
C LYS A 86 -14.79 1.75 -4.02
N THR A 87 -15.26 0.56 -3.66
CA THR A 87 -16.65 0.33 -3.25
C THR A 87 -17.06 1.21 -2.06
N HIS A 88 -16.20 1.31 -1.05
CA HIS A 88 -16.45 2.13 0.14
C HIS A 88 -16.54 3.63 -0.19
N ILE A 89 -15.65 4.13 -1.03
CA ILE A 89 -15.65 5.53 -1.48
C ILE A 89 -16.92 5.81 -2.30
N SER A 90 -17.26 4.96 -3.26
CA SER A 90 -18.47 5.12 -4.08
C SER A 90 -19.75 5.15 -3.23
N LYS A 91 -19.84 4.28 -2.22
CA LYS A 91 -20.99 4.28 -1.30
C LYS A 91 -21.10 5.60 -0.53
N LYS A 92 -19.99 6.10 0.01
CA LYS A 92 -19.96 7.39 0.72
C LYS A 92 -20.33 8.57 -0.18
N LEU A 93 -19.85 8.58 -1.42
CA LEU A 93 -20.19 9.64 -2.38
C LEU A 93 -21.68 9.64 -2.70
N LYS A 94 -22.28 8.44 -2.84
CA LYS A 94 -23.72 8.32 -3.04
C LYS A 94 -24.51 8.84 -1.84
N GLU A 95 -24.12 8.47 -0.61
CA GLU A 95 -24.76 8.97 0.61
C GLU A 95 -24.71 10.50 0.72
N ILE A 96 -23.60 11.13 0.31
CA ILE A 96 -23.46 12.60 0.29
C ILE A 96 -24.38 13.23 -0.75
N ASN A 97 -24.44 12.68 -1.97
CA ASN A 97 -25.31 13.20 -3.02
C ASN A 97 -26.79 13.06 -2.65
N ASP A 98 -27.19 11.90 -2.12
CA ASP A 98 -28.55 11.65 -1.66
C ASP A 98 -28.94 12.64 -0.53
N PHE A 99 -28.01 12.98 0.37
CA PHE A 99 -28.24 14.00 1.40
C PHE A 99 -28.44 15.41 0.82
N ASN A 100 -27.58 15.81 -0.13
CA ASN A 100 -27.67 17.13 -0.76
C ASN A 100 -28.97 17.28 -1.57
N GLU A 101 -29.38 16.26 -2.32
CA GLU A 101 -30.65 16.27 -3.07
C GLU A 101 -31.89 16.39 -2.19
N ILE A 102 -31.85 15.87 -0.95
CA ILE A 102 -32.94 16.03 0.02
C ILE A 102 -32.97 17.46 0.58
N SER A 103 -31.80 18.07 0.80
CA SER A 103 -31.68 19.43 1.35
C SER A 103 -32.08 20.55 0.39
N GLU A 104 -32.06 20.30 -0.93
CA GLU A 104 -32.39 21.30 -1.96
C GLU A 104 -33.86 21.28 -2.40
N ARG A 105 -34.72 20.40 -1.85
CA ARG A 105 -36.16 20.40 -2.15
C ARG A 105 -36.87 21.49 -1.33
N PRO A 106 -37.51 22.50 -1.96
CA PRO A 106 -38.33 23.47 -1.22
C PRO A 106 -39.58 22.78 -0.68
N ASN A 107 -40.00 23.19 0.53
CA ASN A 107 -41.23 22.76 1.22
C ASN A 107 -42.49 23.00 0.39
#